data_AF-A0A5E7ILU8-F1
#
_entry.id   AF-A0A5E7ILU8-F1
#
_cell.length_a   1.000
_cell.length_b   1.000
_cell.length_c   1.000
_cell.angle_alpha   90.00
_cell.angle_beta   90.00
_cell.angle_gamma   90.00
#
_symmetry.space_group_name_H-M   'P 1'
#
loop_
_entity.id
_entity.type
_entity.pdbx_description
1 polymer ?
#
loop_
_entity_poly.entity_id
_entity_poly.type
_entity_poly.pdbx_seq_one_letter_code
_entity_poly.pdbx_strand_id
1 'polypeptide(L)'
;MPHKSRIVTLIKSQRSPYMIDFKELKYLDEEFADFRRKLNLLSSDAIDIPIKTLSIRYWYESLRAGASLTIPSQLQEKFEPDAISRTEKGTIEFTKNKWSGYGRGDHRPQKALLAKVELVAPGSTRALDHPLWLALDITKTQILKGDEFLRRLTPEIQCLVLQPNDQLIASANFSPFSKRRLDQILRKPNLDALACLTWLLRKAHANQDNNIELIFTALHNALIMLAMDLQSLNIALPLIRKFIDNILPLGLPPYLKQLMTPEDYLILSFILNATAHHKLARLKRPTSWKSRSSFMLDLLNGKYGFDMKFAMMVNLELVQNINSIPQEVKDEFQQRDTNRMRAWRRLLYGAS
;
A
#
# COMPACT_ATOMS: atom_id res chain seq x y z
N MET A 1 -21.58 -6.93 -13.01
CA MET A 1 -21.85 -6.67 -11.58
C MET A 1 -20.51 -6.59 -10.84
N PRO A 2 -20.29 -5.63 -9.94
CA PRO A 2 -19.04 -5.58 -9.18
C PRO A 2 -18.94 -6.87 -8.36
N HIS A 3 -17.85 -7.59 -8.54
CA HIS A 3 -17.57 -8.83 -7.81
C HIS A 3 -17.55 -8.47 -6.32
N LYS A 4 -18.57 -8.88 -5.55
CA LYS A 4 -18.58 -8.66 -4.10
C LYS A 4 -17.42 -9.44 -3.51
N SER A 5 -16.55 -8.78 -2.75
CA SER A 5 -15.43 -9.44 -2.08
C SER A 5 -15.93 -10.64 -1.26
N ARG A 6 -15.32 -11.81 -1.44
CA ARG A 6 -15.62 -13.01 -0.66
C ARG A 6 -15.27 -12.82 0.82
N ILE A 7 -14.20 -12.06 1.13
CA ILE A 7 -13.82 -11.73 2.51
C ILE A 7 -14.89 -10.84 3.13
N VAL A 8 -15.26 -9.76 2.43
CA VAL A 8 -16.34 -8.87 2.85
C VAL A 8 -17.66 -9.64 2.98
N THR A 9 -17.92 -10.63 2.13
CA THR A 9 -19.13 -11.47 2.20
C THR A 9 -19.11 -12.40 3.40
N LEU A 10 -17.99 -13.08 3.68
CA LEU A 10 -17.76 -13.87 4.90
C LEU A 10 -17.94 -13.02 6.16
N ILE A 11 -17.50 -11.77 6.12
CA ILE A 11 -17.66 -10.80 7.20
C ILE A 11 -19.10 -10.22 7.25
N LYS A 12 -19.81 -10.13 6.11
CA LYS A 12 -21.21 -9.64 5.98
C LYS A 12 -22.27 -10.68 6.31
N SER A 13 -22.00 -11.98 6.16
CA SER A 13 -22.95 -13.05 6.51
C SER A 13 -23.25 -13.15 8.02
N GLN A 14 -22.55 -12.38 8.86
CA GLN A 14 -22.95 -12.17 10.26
C GLN A 14 -24.02 -11.07 10.38
N ARG A 15 -25.28 -11.49 10.57
CA ARG A 15 -26.42 -10.66 11.03
C ARG A 15 -26.87 -11.00 12.47
N SER A 16 -26.12 -11.81 13.22
CA SER A 16 -26.52 -12.33 14.53
C SER A 16 -25.78 -11.63 15.68
N PRO A 17 -26.43 -11.36 16.83
CA PRO A 17 -25.88 -10.56 17.94
C PRO A 17 -24.80 -11.28 18.77
N TYR A 18 -24.39 -12.48 18.37
CA TYR A 18 -23.29 -13.20 19.00
C TYR A 18 -21.97 -12.74 18.38
N MET A 19 -21.37 -11.77 19.09
CA MET A 19 -19.99 -11.31 18.97
C MET A 19 -19.02 -12.44 18.66
N ILE A 20 -18.13 -12.16 17.72
CA ILE A 20 -17.01 -12.97 17.28
C ILE A 20 -16.15 -13.35 18.49
N ASP A 21 -15.90 -14.63 18.73
CA ASP A 21 -14.97 -15.06 19.79
C ASP A 21 -13.60 -15.29 19.17
N PHE A 22 -12.87 -14.19 18.94
CA PHE A 22 -11.43 -14.24 18.79
C PHE A 22 -10.84 -14.71 20.13
N LYS A 23 -10.71 -16.03 20.36
CA LYS A 23 -10.21 -16.59 21.63
C LYS A 23 -8.86 -16.01 22.11
N GLU A 24 -8.07 -15.37 21.23
CA GLU A 24 -6.85 -14.64 21.60
C GLU A 24 -6.90 -13.10 21.42
N LEU A 25 -7.98 -12.53 20.85
CA LEU A 25 -8.06 -11.12 20.43
C LEU A 25 -9.46 -10.48 20.65
N LYS A 26 -10.10 -10.70 21.80
CA LYS A 26 -11.37 -10.03 22.20
C LYS A 26 -11.36 -8.48 22.06
N TYR A 27 -10.17 -7.87 21.98
CA TYR A 27 -9.95 -6.43 21.80
C TYR A 27 -10.10 -5.94 20.35
N LEU A 28 -10.08 -6.84 19.36
CA LEU A 28 -10.18 -6.47 17.95
C LEU A 28 -11.62 -6.16 17.51
N ASP A 29 -12.63 -6.65 18.22
CA ASP A 29 -14.01 -6.59 17.71
C ASP A 29 -14.58 -5.18 17.68
N GLU A 30 -14.31 -4.36 18.70
CA GLU A 30 -14.76 -2.97 18.75
C GLU A 30 -14.00 -2.09 17.75
N GLU A 31 -12.68 -2.20 17.72
CA GLU A 31 -11.83 -1.48 16.75
C GLU A 31 -12.17 -1.87 15.31
N PHE A 32 -12.40 -3.16 15.07
CA PHE A 32 -12.80 -3.67 13.75
C PHE A 32 -14.21 -3.23 13.38
N ALA A 33 -15.16 -3.21 14.32
CA ALA A 33 -16.51 -2.71 14.08
C ALA A 33 -16.50 -1.21 13.72
N ASP A 34 -15.73 -0.39 14.43
CA ASP A 34 -15.55 1.03 14.10
C ASP A 34 -14.87 1.22 12.74
N PHE A 35 -13.77 0.50 12.49
CA PHE A 35 -13.09 0.51 11.20
C PHE A 35 -14.04 0.10 10.06
N ARG A 36 -14.87 -0.93 10.26
CA ARG A 36 -15.84 -1.39 9.28
C ARG A 36 -16.94 -0.36 9.02
N ARG A 37 -17.41 0.35 10.05
CA ARG A 37 -18.35 1.48 9.88
C ARG A 37 -17.72 2.56 9.01
N LYS A 38 -16.49 2.96 9.31
CA LYS A 38 -15.72 3.94 8.52
C LYS A 38 -15.53 3.47 7.07
N LEU A 39 -15.18 2.20 6.87
CA LEU A 39 -15.00 1.61 5.54
C LEU A 39 -16.28 1.63 4.71
N ASN A 40 -17.44 1.33 5.31
CA ASN A 40 -18.74 1.38 4.63
C ASN A 40 -19.17 2.80 4.22
N LEU A 41 -18.62 3.84 4.87
CA LEU A 41 -18.87 5.24 4.55
C LEU A 41 -17.98 5.75 3.40
N LEU A 42 -16.96 5.00 2.99
CA LEU A 42 -16.13 5.34 1.85
C LEU A 42 -16.89 5.05 0.56
N SER A 43 -17.19 6.09 -0.22
CA SER A 43 -17.86 5.95 -1.52
C SER A 43 -16.92 5.30 -2.55
N SER A 44 -17.45 4.34 -3.32
CA SER A 44 -16.72 3.69 -4.42
C SER A 44 -16.40 4.62 -5.59
N ASP A 45 -17.06 5.79 -5.65
CA ASP A 45 -16.98 6.68 -6.80
C ASP A 45 -15.68 7.51 -6.83
N ALA A 46 -14.92 7.52 -5.73
CA ALA A 46 -13.63 8.21 -5.63
C ALA A 46 -12.41 7.32 -5.98
N ILE A 47 -12.64 6.11 -6.49
CA ILE A 47 -11.59 5.08 -6.63
C ILE A 47 -10.77 5.25 -7.92
N ASP A 48 -11.38 5.70 -9.02
CA ASP A 48 -10.67 5.84 -10.30
C ASP A 48 -10.26 7.28 -10.59
N ILE A 49 -9.15 7.70 -9.99
CA ILE A 49 -8.55 9.02 -10.24
C ILE A 49 -7.24 8.89 -11.04
N PRO A 50 -6.88 9.88 -11.88
CA PRO A 50 -5.60 9.89 -12.58
C PRO A 50 -4.40 9.88 -11.62
N ILE A 51 -3.27 9.28 -12.03
CA ILE A 51 -2.02 9.25 -11.24
C ILE A 51 -1.57 10.66 -10.85
N LYS A 52 -1.72 11.65 -11.74
CA LYS A 52 -1.40 13.05 -11.47
C LYS A 52 -2.26 13.67 -10.37
N THR A 53 -3.55 13.37 -10.36
CA THR A 53 -4.47 13.82 -9.31
C THR A 53 -4.09 13.17 -7.98
N LEU A 54 -3.79 11.87 -8.00
CA LEU A 54 -3.36 11.11 -6.83
C LEU A 54 -2.05 11.65 -6.23
N SER A 55 -1.05 11.99 -7.05
CA SER A 55 0.21 12.56 -6.56
C SER A 55 0.00 13.92 -5.86
N ILE A 56 -0.90 14.75 -6.38
CA ILE A 56 -1.23 16.05 -5.77
C ILE A 56 -1.96 15.85 -4.43
N ARG A 57 -2.95 14.94 -4.39
CA ARG A 57 -3.65 14.58 -3.13
C ARG A 57 -2.69 14.04 -2.09
N TYR A 58 -1.78 13.15 -2.48
CA TYR A 58 -0.77 12.60 -1.57
C TYR A 58 0.12 13.69 -0.98
N TRP A 59 0.59 14.63 -1.80
CA TRP A 59 1.38 15.78 -1.32
C TRP A 59 0.59 16.61 -0.30
N TYR A 60 -0.65 16.97 -0.62
CA TYR A 60 -1.51 17.74 0.27
C TYR A 60 -1.78 17.01 1.59
N GLU A 61 -2.17 15.73 1.54
CA GLU A 61 -2.48 14.92 2.73
C GLU A 61 -1.24 14.66 3.58
N SER A 62 -0.06 14.51 2.96
CA SER A 62 1.22 14.40 3.68
C SER A 62 1.55 15.67 4.45
N LEU A 63 1.32 16.85 3.86
CA LEU A 63 1.49 18.12 4.56
C LEU A 63 0.47 18.29 5.69
N ARG A 64 -0.79 17.94 5.42
CA ARG A 64 -1.88 17.99 6.39
C ARG A 64 -1.56 17.13 7.62
N ALA A 65 -1.18 15.88 7.39
CA ALA A 65 -0.80 14.93 8.45
C ALA A 65 0.47 15.36 9.17
N GLY A 66 1.53 15.74 8.45
CA GLY A 66 2.80 16.17 9.04
C GLY A 66 2.71 17.46 9.85
N ALA A 67 1.77 18.35 9.51
CA ALA A 67 1.51 19.57 10.26
C ALA A 67 0.44 19.42 11.37
N SER A 68 -0.19 18.25 11.49
CA SER A 68 -1.35 18.00 12.38
C SER A 68 -2.49 19.01 12.17
N LEU A 69 -2.73 19.41 10.92
CA LEU A 69 -3.79 20.37 10.56
C LEU A 69 -5.00 19.63 9.98
N THR A 70 -6.19 20.18 10.15
CA THR A 70 -7.43 19.52 9.71
C THR A 70 -8.12 20.25 8.57
N ILE A 71 -7.94 21.57 8.48
CA ILE A 71 -8.69 22.43 7.56
C ILE A 71 -7.76 23.06 6.52
N PRO A 72 -8.14 23.14 5.23
CA PRO A 72 -7.30 23.74 4.19
C PRO A 72 -6.86 25.19 4.49
N SER A 73 -7.67 25.98 5.20
CA SER A 73 -7.32 27.35 5.61
C SER A 73 -6.12 27.40 6.56
N GLN A 74 -5.99 26.43 7.46
CA GLN A 74 -4.84 26.34 8.38
C GLN A 74 -3.55 26.04 7.62
N LEU A 75 -3.63 25.23 6.57
CA LEU A 75 -2.49 24.97 5.68
C LEU A 75 -2.08 26.23 4.94
N GLN A 76 -3.05 27.01 4.44
CA GLN A 76 -2.76 28.30 3.82
C GLN A 76 -2.07 29.26 4.79
N GLU A 77 -2.55 29.37 6.02
CA GLU A 77 -1.94 30.24 7.04
C GLU A 77 -0.52 29.81 7.40
N LYS A 78 -0.26 28.50 7.48
CA LYS A 78 1.05 27.97 7.83
C LYS A 78 2.08 28.13 6.71
N PHE A 79 1.69 27.88 5.45
CA PHE A 79 2.63 27.79 4.33
C PHE A 79 2.62 29.01 3.41
N GLU A 80 1.57 29.83 3.45
CA GLU A 80 1.43 31.07 2.70
C GLU A 80 0.76 32.17 3.54
N PRO A 81 1.37 32.58 4.68
CA PRO A 81 0.80 33.63 5.52
C PRO A 81 0.63 34.95 4.76
N ASP A 82 1.56 35.27 3.84
CA ASP A 82 1.53 36.49 3.02
C ASP A 82 0.32 36.56 2.08
N ALA A 83 -0.31 35.42 1.77
CA ALA A 83 -1.46 35.34 0.88
C ALA A 83 -2.80 35.60 1.60
N ILE A 84 -2.76 35.97 2.88
CA ILE A 84 -3.93 36.26 3.72
C ILE A 84 -4.00 37.77 3.96
N SER A 85 -5.00 38.45 3.40
CA SER A 85 -5.31 39.83 3.77
C SER A 85 -6.06 39.86 5.10
N ARG A 86 -5.60 40.70 6.03
CA ARG A 86 -6.22 40.93 7.34
C ARG A 86 -6.62 42.41 7.44
N THR A 87 -7.81 42.69 7.96
CA THR A 87 -8.25 44.05 8.33
C THR A 87 -7.31 44.64 9.39
N GLU A 88 -7.36 45.96 9.58
CA GLU A 88 -6.70 46.67 10.70
C GLU A 88 -7.09 46.12 12.10
N LYS A 89 -8.23 45.43 12.21
CA LYS A 89 -8.69 44.75 13.45
C LYS A 89 -8.26 43.28 13.53
N GLY A 90 -7.40 42.81 12.63
CA GLY A 90 -6.89 41.43 12.60
C GLY A 90 -7.86 40.39 12.04
N THR A 91 -9.01 40.80 11.48
CA THR A 91 -10.02 39.89 10.90
C THR A 91 -9.68 39.59 9.44
N ILE A 92 -9.80 38.33 9.00
CA ILE A 92 -9.49 37.94 7.61
C ILE A 92 -10.51 38.58 6.65
N GLU A 93 -10.05 39.39 5.68
CA GLU A 93 -10.93 40.13 4.75
C GLU A 93 -11.38 39.28 3.55
N PHE A 94 -10.44 38.58 2.89
CA PHE A 94 -10.76 37.76 1.74
C PHE A 94 -9.63 36.78 1.44
N THR A 95 -9.92 35.47 1.40
CA THR A 95 -8.95 34.48 0.88
C THR A 95 -9.65 33.51 -0.06
N LYS A 96 -9.20 33.45 -1.33
CA LYS A 96 -9.52 32.31 -2.21
C LYS A 96 -8.71 31.12 -1.72
N ASN A 97 -9.37 30.19 -1.02
CA ASN A 97 -8.74 29.00 -0.46
C ASN A 97 -8.39 27.97 -1.56
N LYS A 98 -7.27 28.21 -2.25
CA LYS A 98 -6.73 27.31 -3.29
C LYS A 98 -6.26 25.96 -2.73
N TRP A 99 -6.01 25.88 -1.42
CA TRP A 99 -5.59 24.65 -0.74
C TRP A 99 -6.67 23.57 -0.76
N SER A 100 -7.95 23.96 -0.76
CA SER A 100 -9.06 23.03 -1.01
C SER A 100 -8.96 22.33 -2.38
N GLY A 101 -8.45 23.03 -3.41
CA GLY A 101 -8.22 22.47 -4.73
C GLY A 101 -7.06 21.48 -4.76
N TYR A 102 -6.02 21.70 -3.95
CA TYR A 102 -4.93 20.71 -3.78
C TYR A 102 -5.43 19.44 -3.09
N GLY A 103 -6.30 19.57 -2.07
CA GLY A 103 -6.94 18.41 -1.43
C GLY A 103 -7.82 17.58 -2.39
N ARG A 104 -8.44 18.22 -3.38
CA ARG A 104 -9.15 17.51 -4.47
C ARG A 104 -8.24 16.99 -5.58
N GLY A 105 -7.00 17.48 -5.66
CA GLY A 105 -6.03 17.12 -6.69
C GLY A 105 -6.26 17.84 -8.03
N ASP A 106 -6.94 18.99 -8.01
CA ASP A 106 -7.38 19.72 -9.22
C ASP A 106 -6.19 20.37 -9.95
N HIS A 107 -5.26 20.96 -9.19
CA HIS A 107 -4.17 21.77 -9.73
C HIS A 107 -2.83 21.39 -9.10
N ARG A 108 -1.76 21.35 -9.89
CA ARG A 108 -0.41 21.15 -9.36
C ARG A 108 0.11 22.48 -8.79
N PRO A 109 0.69 22.50 -7.57
CA PRO A 109 1.30 23.71 -7.03
C PRO A 109 2.40 24.27 -7.94
N GLN A 110 2.50 25.60 -8.01
CA GLN A 110 3.55 26.28 -8.75
C GLN A 110 4.90 26.22 -8.01
N LYS A 111 6.01 26.35 -8.74
CA LYS A 111 7.38 26.28 -8.18
C LYS A 111 7.62 27.27 -7.03
N ALA A 112 7.09 28.50 -7.14
CA ALA A 112 7.22 29.51 -6.08
C ALA A 112 6.56 29.07 -4.76
N LEU A 113 5.39 28.45 -4.84
CA LEU A 113 4.72 27.88 -3.66
C LEU A 113 5.50 26.70 -3.10
N LEU A 114 5.97 25.79 -3.97
CA LEU A 114 6.78 24.65 -3.52
C LEU A 114 8.02 25.10 -2.77
N ALA A 115 8.70 26.15 -3.22
CA ALA A 115 9.84 26.72 -2.51
C ALA A 115 9.47 27.22 -1.11
N LYS A 116 8.33 27.91 -0.95
CA LYS A 116 7.83 28.35 0.37
C LYS A 116 7.51 27.15 1.28
N VAL A 117 6.85 26.13 0.75
CA VAL A 117 6.49 24.92 1.51
C VAL A 117 7.75 24.15 1.93
N GLU A 118 8.75 24.04 1.05
CA GLU A 118 10.00 23.32 1.32
C GLU A 118 10.80 23.95 2.48
N LEU A 119 10.71 25.27 2.67
CA LEU A 119 11.33 25.97 3.82
C LEU A 119 10.71 25.54 5.15
N VAL A 120 9.40 25.26 5.18
CA VAL A 120 8.66 24.90 6.39
C VAL A 120 8.57 23.39 6.59
N ALA A 121 8.52 22.63 5.49
CA ALA A 121 8.44 21.17 5.44
C ALA A 121 9.44 20.61 4.42
N PRO A 122 10.73 20.48 4.80
CA PRO A 122 11.76 19.94 3.92
C PRO A 122 11.43 18.53 3.43
N GLY A 123 11.68 18.27 2.15
CA GLY A 123 11.37 17.03 1.46
C GLY A 123 9.95 16.94 0.91
N SER A 124 9.07 17.91 1.18
CA SER A 124 7.66 17.86 0.75
C SER A 124 7.50 17.73 -0.77
N THR A 125 8.37 18.40 -1.53
CA THR A 125 8.32 18.38 -3.00
C THR A 125 8.51 16.96 -3.56
N ARG A 126 9.26 16.10 -2.85
CA ARG A 126 9.45 14.68 -3.23
C ARG A 126 8.13 13.93 -3.33
N ALA A 127 7.12 14.30 -2.55
CA ALA A 127 5.81 13.64 -2.60
C ALA A 127 5.12 13.81 -3.96
N LEU A 128 5.30 14.95 -4.64
CA LEU A 128 4.75 15.20 -5.98
C LEU A 128 5.52 14.48 -7.08
N ASP A 129 6.85 14.42 -6.97
CA ASP A 129 7.75 13.86 -7.98
C ASP A 129 8.25 12.45 -7.61
N HIS A 130 7.52 11.78 -6.72
CA HIS A 130 7.91 10.49 -6.18
C HIS A 130 8.06 9.43 -7.30
N PRO A 131 9.13 8.59 -7.30
CA PRO A 131 9.36 7.59 -8.34
C PRO A 131 8.19 6.62 -8.55
N LEU A 132 7.41 6.34 -7.51
CA LEU A 132 6.22 5.49 -7.59
C LEU A 132 5.25 5.94 -8.70
N TRP A 133 5.04 7.24 -8.87
CA TRP A 133 4.07 7.75 -9.85
C TRP A 133 4.46 7.37 -11.28
N LEU A 134 5.76 7.37 -11.58
CA LEU A 134 6.29 6.91 -12.86
C LEU A 134 6.22 5.37 -12.97
N ALA A 135 6.46 4.65 -11.87
CA ALA A 135 6.40 3.20 -11.86
C ALA A 135 4.98 2.66 -12.08
N LEU A 136 3.95 3.37 -11.59
CA LEU A 136 2.54 3.02 -11.80
C LEU A 136 2.06 3.27 -13.24
N ASP A 137 2.70 4.17 -13.97
CA ASP A 137 2.38 4.44 -15.36
C ASP A 137 2.99 3.37 -16.27
N ILE A 138 2.19 2.37 -16.63
CA ILE A 138 2.59 1.24 -17.47
C ILE A 138 3.05 1.67 -18.87
N THR A 139 2.60 2.84 -19.36
CA THR A 139 2.98 3.37 -20.67
C THR A 139 4.44 3.83 -20.71
N LYS A 140 5.00 4.16 -19.54
CA LYS A 140 6.38 4.66 -19.39
C LYS A 140 7.37 3.51 -19.34
N THR A 141 7.58 2.82 -20.46
CA THR A 141 8.50 1.67 -20.54
C THR A 141 9.98 2.08 -20.47
N GLN A 142 10.30 3.34 -20.77
CA GLN A 142 11.68 3.84 -20.74
C GLN A 142 12.33 3.76 -19.36
N ILE A 143 11.53 3.74 -18.28
CA ILE A 143 12.08 3.62 -16.90
C ILE A 143 12.70 2.24 -16.64
N LEU A 144 12.37 1.23 -17.45
CA LEU A 144 12.88 -0.13 -17.32
C LEU A 144 14.29 -0.28 -17.93
N LYS A 145 14.75 0.73 -18.67
CA LYS A 145 16.08 0.76 -19.27
C LYS A 145 17.11 1.21 -18.23
N GLY A 146 18.13 0.39 -18.02
CA GLY A 146 19.20 0.66 -17.06
C GLY A 146 18.72 0.63 -15.61
N ASP A 147 19.45 1.35 -14.75
CA ASP A 147 19.24 1.42 -13.30
C ASP A 147 18.96 2.85 -12.78
N GLU A 148 18.86 3.84 -13.68
CA GLU A 148 18.54 5.25 -13.37
C GLU A 148 17.28 5.41 -12.51
N PHE A 149 16.25 4.60 -12.77
CA PHE A 149 15.05 4.60 -11.95
C PHE A 149 15.36 4.28 -10.48
N LEU A 150 16.21 3.28 -10.23
CA LEU A 150 16.57 2.84 -8.88
C LEU A 150 17.41 3.90 -8.16
N ARG A 151 18.27 4.64 -8.88
CA ARG A 151 19.06 5.76 -8.35
C ARG A 151 18.21 6.94 -7.83
N ARG A 152 16.91 7.00 -8.17
CA ARG A 152 15.98 8.02 -7.66
C ARG A 152 15.31 7.64 -6.34
N LEU A 153 15.41 6.36 -5.93
CA LEU A 153 14.83 5.88 -4.68
C LEU A 153 15.59 6.43 -3.47
N THR A 154 15.09 6.21 -2.25
CA THR A 154 15.84 6.58 -1.04
C THR A 154 17.11 5.75 -0.89
N PRO A 155 18.18 6.29 -0.27
CA PRO A 155 19.45 5.57 -0.08
C PRO A 155 19.26 4.20 0.58
N GLU A 156 18.31 4.11 1.51
CA GLU A 156 17.99 2.86 2.19
C GLU A 156 17.54 1.73 1.27
N ILE A 157 16.79 2.05 0.21
CA ILE A 157 16.36 1.10 -0.79
C ILE A 157 17.45 0.90 -1.84
N GLN A 158 18.16 1.96 -2.23
CA GLN A 158 19.30 1.87 -3.15
C GLN A 158 20.34 0.86 -2.66
N CYS A 159 20.75 0.91 -1.39
CA CYS A 159 21.72 -0.04 -0.82
C CYS A 159 21.26 -1.51 -0.85
N LEU A 160 19.96 -1.77 -1.00
CA LEU A 160 19.41 -3.13 -1.08
C LEU A 160 19.37 -3.67 -2.52
N VAL A 161 19.35 -2.77 -3.51
CA VAL A 161 19.08 -3.14 -4.92
C VAL A 161 20.24 -2.84 -5.86
N LEU A 162 21.11 -1.90 -5.50
CA LEU A 162 22.33 -1.57 -6.23
C LEU A 162 23.52 -2.19 -5.49
N GLN A 163 24.31 -3.01 -6.18
CA GLN A 163 25.55 -3.54 -5.62
C GLN A 163 26.71 -2.62 -5.98
N PRO A 164 27.58 -2.27 -5.02
CA PRO A 164 28.86 -1.65 -5.35
C PRO A 164 29.61 -2.62 -6.26
N ASN A 165 30.26 -2.06 -7.26
CA ASN A 165 31.03 -2.82 -8.22
C ASN A 165 32.50 -2.67 -7.81
N ASP A 166 33.26 -3.76 -7.74
CA ASP A 166 34.59 -3.84 -7.08
C ASP A 166 35.71 -3.08 -7.82
N GLN A 167 35.38 -2.19 -8.76
CA GLN A 167 36.37 -1.40 -9.50
C GLN A 167 36.51 -0.01 -8.89
N LEU A 168 37.73 0.52 -8.95
CA LEU A 168 38.14 1.80 -8.35
C LEU A 168 37.28 2.99 -8.82
N ILE A 169 36.73 2.89 -10.04
CA ILE A 169 35.70 3.79 -10.60
C ILE A 169 34.67 2.90 -11.29
N ALA A 170 33.68 2.41 -10.57
CA ALA A 170 32.57 1.70 -11.19
C ALA A 170 31.21 2.21 -10.74
N SER A 171 30.27 2.22 -11.68
CA SER A 171 28.85 2.39 -11.39
C SER A 171 28.33 1.15 -10.67
N ALA A 172 27.51 1.36 -9.63
CA ALA A 172 26.81 0.27 -8.97
C ALA A 172 25.95 -0.50 -9.97
N ASN A 173 26.02 -1.83 -9.93
CA ASN A 173 25.29 -2.69 -10.87
C ASN A 173 24.05 -3.29 -10.22
N PHE A 174 23.03 -3.48 -11.05
CA PHE A 174 21.82 -4.19 -10.68
C PHE A 174 22.10 -5.69 -10.52
N SER A 175 21.59 -6.29 -9.45
CA SER A 175 21.84 -7.69 -9.10
C SER A 175 20.54 -8.51 -9.08
N PRO A 176 20.55 -9.79 -9.48
CA PRO A 176 19.36 -10.64 -9.46
C PRO A 176 18.75 -10.75 -8.06
N PHE A 177 17.42 -10.79 -7.96
CA PHE A 177 16.74 -10.79 -6.67
C PHE A 177 16.61 -12.19 -6.10
N SER A 178 16.90 -12.29 -4.80
CA SER A 178 16.56 -13.45 -3.99
C SER A 178 15.42 -13.10 -3.04
N LYS A 179 14.70 -14.12 -2.56
CA LYS A 179 13.68 -13.98 -1.52
C LYS A 179 14.21 -13.18 -0.31
N ARG A 180 15.45 -13.42 0.10
CA ARG A 180 16.10 -12.71 1.21
C ARG A 180 16.17 -11.19 0.97
N ARG A 181 16.48 -10.74 -0.24
CA ARG A 181 16.51 -9.31 -0.56
C ARG A 181 15.12 -8.69 -0.59
N LEU A 182 14.14 -9.41 -1.15
CA LEU A 182 12.74 -8.97 -1.11
C LEU A 182 12.26 -8.83 0.34
N ASP A 183 12.59 -9.78 1.22
CA ASP A 183 12.30 -9.68 2.65
C ASP A 183 12.99 -8.47 3.31
N GLN A 184 14.23 -8.14 2.92
CA GLN A 184 14.91 -6.93 3.42
C GLN A 184 14.21 -5.64 2.98
N ILE A 185 13.70 -5.59 1.75
CA ILE A 185 12.87 -4.47 1.27
C ILE A 185 11.57 -4.39 2.09
N LEU A 186 10.90 -5.52 2.31
CA LEU A 186 9.64 -5.59 3.07
C LEU A 186 9.78 -5.26 4.56
N ARG A 187 10.98 -5.40 5.14
CA ARG A 187 11.27 -4.91 6.50
C ARG A 187 11.35 -3.39 6.59
N LYS A 188 11.37 -2.69 5.45
CA LYS A 188 11.38 -1.25 5.33
C LYS A 188 10.22 -0.78 4.45
N PRO A 189 8.97 -1.12 4.80
CA PRO A 189 7.82 -0.80 3.98
C PRO A 189 7.63 0.72 3.97
N ASN A 190 7.78 1.31 2.79
CA ASN A 190 7.54 2.72 2.51
C ASN A 190 7.19 2.90 1.02
N LEU A 191 6.96 4.14 0.59
CA LEU A 191 6.57 4.42 -0.79
C LEU A 191 7.67 4.07 -1.80
N ASP A 192 8.95 4.23 -1.44
CA ASP A 192 10.10 3.82 -2.27
C ASP A 192 10.20 2.29 -2.41
N ALA A 193 9.87 1.52 -1.36
CA ALA A 193 9.80 0.07 -1.40
C ALA A 193 8.70 -0.39 -2.37
N LEU A 194 7.53 0.26 -2.35
CA LEU A 194 6.47 0.04 -3.35
C LEU A 194 6.96 0.39 -4.76
N ALA A 195 7.61 1.54 -4.94
CA ALA A 195 8.14 1.96 -6.24
C ALA A 195 9.15 0.94 -6.79
N CYS A 196 10.05 0.45 -5.92
CA CYS A 196 11.02 -0.59 -6.24
C CYS A 196 10.33 -1.89 -6.66
N LEU A 197 9.45 -2.44 -5.84
CA LEU A 197 8.75 -3.70 -6.12
C LEU A 197 7.88 -3.60 -7.38
N THR A 198 7.25 -2.45 -7.62
CA THR A 198 6.50 -2.16 -8.86
C THR A 198 7.40 -2.24 -10.09
N TRP A 199 8.54 -1.54 -10.04
CA TRP A 199 9.51 -1.55 -11.13
C TRP A 199 10.08 -2.94 -11.38
N LEU A 200 10.39 -3.68 -10.30
CA LEU A 200 10.86 -5.06 -10.38
C LEU A 200 9.84 -5.97 -11.05
N LEU A 201 8.55 -5.86 -10.69
CA LEU A 201 7.51 -6.68 -11.29
C LEU A 201 7.36 -6.38 -12.78
N ARG A 202 7.37 -5.09 -13.15
CA ARG A 202 7.31 -4.66 -14.55
C ARG A 202 8.51 -5.15 -15.36
N LYS A 203 9.71 -5.08 -14.81
CA LYS A 203 10.94 -5.55 -15.46
C LYS A 203 10.95 -7.08 -15.61
N ALA A 204 10.57 -7.80 -14.55
CA ALA A 204 10.44 -9.26 -14.57
C ALA A 204 9.41 -9.71 -15.62
N HIS A 205 8.26 -9.04 -15.70
CA HIS A 205 7.25 -9.30 -16.73
C HIS A 205 7.79 -9.08 -18.15
N ALA A 206 8.46 -7.94 -18.39
CA ALA A 206 9.02 -7.62 -19.71
C ALA A 206 10.11 -8.62 -20.15
N ASN A 207 10.87 -9.16 -19.20
CA ASN A 207 11.97 -10.09 -19.47
C ASN A 207 11.58 -11.57 -19.33
N GLN A 208 10.32 -11.88 -19.01
CA GLN A 208 9.86 -13.25 -18.71
C GLN A 208 10.70 -13.94 -17.62
N ASP A 209 11.04 -13.21 -16.55
CA ASP A 209 11.86 -13.71 -15.45
C ASP A 209 11.10 -14.74 -14.58
N ASN A 210 11.75 -15.86 -14.27
CA ASN A 210 11.20 -16.92 -13.43
C ASN A 210 10.87 -16.45 -12.00
N ASN A 211 11.45 -15.34 -11.52
CA ASN A 211 11.21 -14.80 -10.18
C ASN A 211 9.93 -13.94 -10.07
N ILE A 212 9.14 -13.84 -11.13
CA ILE A 212 7.98 -12.93 -11.19
C ILE A 212 6.97 -13.19 -10.06
N GLU A 213 6.71 -14.45 -9.70
CA GLU A 213 5.79 -14.82 -8.63
C GLU A 213 6.28 -14.39 -7.24
N LEU A 214 7.60 -14.47 -7.00
CA LEU A 214 8.21 -14.02 -5.76
C LEU A 214 8.07 -12.50 -5.60
N ILE A 215 8.31 -11.75 -6.69
CA ILE A 215 8.18 -10.30 -6.71
C ILE A 215 6.71 -9.89 -6.56
N PHE A 216 5.79 -10.58 -7.23
CA PHE A 216 4.35 -10.39 -7.09
C PHE A 216 3.91 -10.57 -5.64
N THR A 217 4.33 -11.66 -4.99
CA THR A 217 4.01 -11.94 -3.58
C THR A 217 4.59 -10.88 -2.67
N ALA A 218 5.82 -10.42 -2.92
CA ALA A 218 6.42 -9.33 -2.16
C ALA A 218 5.64 -8.02 -2.33
N LEU A 219 5.26 -7.64 -3.55
CA LEU A 219 4.47 -6.44 -3.80
C LEU A 219 3.09 -6.50 -3.12
N HIS A 220 2.41 -7.65 -3.22
CA HIS A 220 1.16 -7.91 -2.53
C HIS A 220 1.29 -7.72 -1.01
N ASN A 221 2.32 -8.31 -0.40
CA ASN A 221 2.60 -8.18 1.03
C ASN A 221 2.90 -6.72 1.42
N ALA A 222 3.67 -5.99 0.60
CA ALA A 222 3.94 -4.57 0.84
C ALA A 222 2.65 -3.73 0.85
N LEU A 223 1.74 -4.00 -0.08
CA LEU A 223 0.43 -3.33 -0.13
C LEU A 223 -0.40 -3.62 1.13
N ILE A 224 -0.46 -4.88 1.58
CA ILE A 224 -1.15 -5.23 2.83
C ILE A 224 -0.49 -4.50 4.01
N MET A 225 0.84 -4.51 4.11
CA MET A 225 1.54 -3.89 5.24
C MET A 225 1.31 -2.37 5.30
N LEU A 226 1.16 -1.69 4.17
CA LEU A 226 1.05 -0.24 4.07
C LEU A 226 -0.37 0.32 3.94
N ALA A 227 -1.38 -0.52 3.66
CA ALA A 227 -2.71 0.00 3.30
C ALA A 227 -3.32 0.90 4.39
N MET A 228 -3.16 0.58 5.68
CA MET A 228 -3.65 1.43 6.77
C MET A 228 -2.91 2.76 6.88
N ASP A 229 -1.59 2.80 6.66
CA ASP A 229 -0.83 4.07 6.65
C ASP A 229 -1.24 4.93 5.46
N LEU A 230 -1.43 4.32 4.29
CA LEU A 230 -1.95 5.01 3.10
C LEU A 230 -3.39 5.51 3.32
N GLN A 231 -4.17 4.82 4.14
CA GLN A 231 -5.54 5.21 4.47
C GLN A 231 -5.56 6.39 5.43
N SER A 232 -4.59 6.47 6.36
CA SER A 232 -4.43 7.65 7.22
C SER A 232 -4.14 8.93 6.41
N LEU A 233 -3.60 8.77 5.19
CA LEU A 233 -3.36 9.81 4.21
C LEU A 233 -4.47 9.94 3.15
N ASN A 234 -5.62 9.27 3.32
CA ASN A 234 -6.76 9.32 2.40
C ASN A 234 -6.44 8.97 0.93
N ILE A 235 -5.39 8.19 0.69
CA ILE A 235 -4.97 7.78 -0.68
C ILE A 235 -5.00 6.28 -0.93
N ALA A 236 -5.26 5.45 0.09
CA ALA A 236 -5.16 3.99 -0.04
C ALA A 236 -6.06 3.42 -1.13
N LEU A 237 -7.37 3.71 -1.11
CA LEU A 237 -8.31 3.15 -2.08
C LEU A 237 -7.92 3.42 -3.54
N PRO A 238 -7.72 4.69 -3.98
CA PRO A 238 -7.34 4.96 -5.37
C PRO A 238 -5.95 4.42 -5.72
N LEU A 239 -4.99 4.46 -4.79
CA LEU A 239 -3.65 3.95 -5.04
C LEU A 239 -3.65 2.42 -5.21
N ILE A 240 -4.25 1.70 -4.28
CA ILE A 240 -4.35 0.23 -4.32
C ILE A 240 -5.13 -0.20 -5.56
N ARG A 241 -6.15 0.56 -5.97
CA ARG A 241 -6.84 0.28 -7.24
C ARG A 241 -5.89 0.32 -8.43
N LYS A 242 -5.01 1.32 -8.54
CA LYS A 242 -4.02 1.36 -9.65
C LYS A 242 -3.08 0.16 -9.63
N PHE A 243 -2.74 -0.36 -8.44
CA PHE A 243 -1.99 -1.60 -8.33
C PHE A 243 -2.78 -2.82 -8.82
N ILE A 244 -4.03 -2.97 -8.38
CA ILE A 244 -4.91 -4.08 -8.75
C ILE A 244 -5.18 -4.11 -10.25
N ASP A 245 -5.43 -2.96 -10.84
CA ASP A 245 -5.86 -2.88 -12.24
C ASP A 245 -4.68 -2.99 -13.21
N ASN A 246 -3.52 -2.40 -12.89
CA ASN A 246 -2.44 -2.20 -13.87
C ASN A 246 -1.13 -2.95 -13.55
N ILE A 247 -0.84 -3.25 -12.28
CA ILE A 247 0.49 -3.72 -11.86
C ILE A 247 0.46 -5.19 -11.44
N LEU A 248 -0.39 -5.56 -10.48
CA LEU A 248 -0.49 -6.92 -9.96
C LEU A 248 -0.81 -7.96 -11.05
N PRO A 249 -1.66 -7.68 -12.06
CA PRO A 249 -1.92 -8.64 -13.14
C PRO A 249 -0.67 -9.05 -13.92
N LEU A 250 0.37 -8.20 -13.97
CA LEU A 250 1.63 -8.51 -14.65
C LEU A 250 2.36 -9.69 -14.01
N GLY A 251 2.13 -9.93 -12.72
CA GLY A 251 2.75 -11.00 -11.95
C GLY A 251 1.97 -12.31 -11.93
N LEU A 252 0.81 -12.36 -12.59
CA LEU A 252 -0.05 -13.53 -12.61
C LEU A 252 0.09 -14.27 -13.95
N PRO A 253 0.10 -15.61 -13.93
CA PRO A 253 -0.11 -16.42 -15.13
C PRO A 253 -1.45 -16.07 -15.81
N PRO A 254 -1.59 -16.28 -17.13
CA PRO A 254 -2.78 -15.90 -17.88
C PRO A 254 -4.06 -16.58 -17.37
N TYR A 255 -3.94 -17.76 -16.76
CA TYR A 255 -5.05 -18.53 -16.20
C TYR A 255 -5.48 -18.10 -14.80
N LEU A 256 -4.80 -17.12 -14.18
CA LEU A 256 -5.15 -16.60 -12.86
C LEU A 256 -5.58 -15.14 -12.95
N LYS A 257 -6.64 -14.82 -12.23
CA LYS A 257 -7.10 -13.44 -12.01
C LYS A 257 -7.23 -13.15 -10.52
N GLN A 258 -6.85 -11.95 -10.11
CA GLN A 258 -7.08 -11.48 -8.75
C GLN A 258 -8.53 -11.03 -8.52
N LEU A 259 -9.10 -11.45 -7.39
CA LEU A 259 -10.45 -11.09 -6.95
C LEU A 259 -10.49 -10.07 -5.81
N MET A 260 -9.33 -9.64 -5.31
CA MET A 260 -9.27 -8.68 -4.23
C MET A 260 -9.63 -7.28 -4.69
N THR A 261 -10.40 -6.59 -3.84
CA THR A 261 -10.78 -5.19 -3.94
C THR A 261 -9.83 -4.32 -3.09
N PRO A 262 -9.77 -2.99 -3.32
CA PRO A 262 -8.99 -2.10 -2.45
C PRO A 262 -9.37 -2.21 -0.96
N GLU A 263 -10.66 -2.42 -0.67
CA GLU A 263 -11.19 -2.61 0.67
C GLU A 263 -10.66 -3.88 1.33
N ASP A 264 -10.43 -4.95 0.56
CA ASP A 264 -9.83 -6.17 1.08
C ASP A 264 -8.43 -5.89 1.62
N TYR A 265 -7.61 -5.14 0.90
CA TYR A 265 -6.27 -4.77 1.38
C TYR A 265 -6.32 -3.98 2.69
N LEU A 266 -7.29 -3.08 2.85
CA LEU A 266 -7.46 -2.34 4.10
C LEU A 266 -7.86 -3.27 5.26
N ILE A 267 -8.79 -4.20 5.04
CA ILE A 267 -9.17 -5.21 6.04
C ILE A 267 -7.97 -6.07 6.43
N LEU A 268 -7.23 -6.58 5.44
CA LEU A 268 -6.02 -7.38 5.68
C LEU A 268 -4.98 -6.59 6.48
N SER A 269 -4.76 -5.36 6.07
CA SER A 269 -3.81 -4.45 6.70
C SER A 269 -4.16 -4.13 8.14
N PHE A 270 -5.45 -3.88 8.42
CA PHE A 270 -5.96 -3.65 9.76
C PHE A 270 -5.69 -4.86 10.66
N ILE A 271 -6.12 -6.05 10.23
CA ILE A 271 -5.96 -7.29 11.01
C ILE A 271 -4.48 -7.57 11.28
N LEU A 272 -3.64 -7.44 10.25
CA LEU A 272 -2.20 -7.67 10.35
C LEU A 272 -1.53 -6.66 11.31
N ASN A 273 -1.82 -5.37 11.15
CA ASN A 273 -1.24 -4.31 11.99
C ASN A 273 -1.65 -4.45 13.45
N ALA A 274 -2.94 -4.67 13.72
CA ALA A 274 -3.44 -4.81 15.07
C ALA A 274 -2.89 -6.09 15.73
N THR A 275 -2.85 -7.22 15.02
CA THR A 275 -2.22 -8.45 15.52
C THR A 275 -0.75 -8.23 15.87
N ALA A 276 0.00 -7.56 15.00
CA ALA A 276 1.40 -7.25 15.24
C ALA A 276 1.58 -6.31 16.45
N HIS A 277 0.75 -5.27 16.55
CA HIS A 277 0.79 -4.31 17.66
C HIS A 277 0.52 -4.99 19.00
N HIS A 278 -0.58 -5.73 19.12
CA HIS A 278 -0.94 -6.40 20.37
C HIS A 278 0.05 -7.49 20.77
N LYS A 279 0.54 -8.30 19.82
CA LYS A 279 1.56 -9.31 20.14
C LYS A 279 2.87 -8.67 20.61
N LEU A 280 3.32 -7.59 19.98
CA LEU A 280 4.51 -6.86 20.43
C LEU A 280 4.31 -6.25 21.82
N ALA A 281 3.16 -5.61 22.07
CA ALA A 281 2.83 -5.05 23.37
C ALA A 281 2.79 -6.12 24.48
N ARG A 282 2.14 -7.26 24.22
CA ARG A 282 2.10 -8.42 25.14
C ARG A 282 3.49 -8.97 25.44
N LEU A 283 4.36 -9.00 24.44
CA LEU A 283 5.76 -9.42 24.57
C LEU A 283 6.67 -8.33 25.19
N LYS A 284 6.11 -7.19 25.60
CA LYS A 284 6.86 -6.02 26.10
C LYS A 284 7.99 -5.58 25.15
N ARG A 285 7.75 -5.72 23.84
CA ARG A 285 8.69 -5.30 22.78
C ARG A 285 8.30 -3.92 22.24
N PRO A 286 9.24 -3.16 21.66
CA PRO A 286 8.93 -1.86 21.07
C PRO A 286 7.85 -1.98 19.99
N THR A 287 6.82 -1.14 20.05
CA THR A 287 5.70 -1.09 19.08
C THR A 287 5.92 -0.07 17.96
N SER A 288 7.16 0.43 17.82
CA SER A 288 7.58 1.34 16.75
C SER A 288 7.31 0.75 15.37
N TRP A 289 7.19 1.61 14.37
CA TRP A 289 6.92 1.18 12.99
C TRP A 289 7.92 0.14 12.48
N LYS A 290 9.22 0.33 12.76
CA LYS A 290 10.29 -0.60 12.38
C LYS A 290 10.12 -1.99 12.99
N SER A 291 9.78 -2.06 14.27
CA SER A 291 9.53 -3.34 14.95
C SER A 291 8.23 -3.98 14.46
N ARG A 292 7.18 -3.17 14.26
CA ARG A 292 5.88 -3.62 13.78
C ARG A 292 5.95 -4.20 12.37
N SER A 293 6.55 -3.48 11.43
CA SER A 293 6.76 -3.93 10.05
C SER A 293 7.57 -5.23 9.96
N SER A 294 8.66 -5.33 10.73
CA SER A 294 9.42 -6.57 10.81
C SER A 294 8.59 -7.74 11.36
N PHE A 295 7.78 -7.50 12.40
CA PHE A 295 6.91 -8.51 12.98
C PHE A 295 5.76 -8.91 12.04
N MET A 296 5.17 -7.94 11.32
CA MET A 296 4.17 -8.19 10.29
C MET A 296 4.74 -9.09 9.19
N LEU A 297 5.96 -8.85 8.73
CA LEU A 297 6.60 -9.73 7.75
C LEU A 297 6.84 -11.13 8.32
N ASP A 298 7.27 -11.26 9.58
CA ASP A 298 7.43 -12.55 10.24
C ASP A 298 6.09 -13.32 10.32
N LEU A 299 4.97 -12.63 10.57
CA LEU A 299 3.62 -13.20 10.53
C LEU A 299 3.26 -13.69 9.11
N LEU A 300 3.49 -12.86 8.08
CA LEU A 300 3.22 -13.19 6.68
C LEU A 300 4.09 -14.37 6.18
N ASN A 301 5.29 -14.51 6.71
CA ASN A 301 6.19 -15.63 6.42
C ASN A 301 5.84 -16.92 7.19
N GLY A 302 4.89 -16.86 8.13
CA GLY A 302 4.40 -18.02 8.90
C GLY A 302 5.24 -18.38 10.12
N LYS A 303 6.12 -17.49 10.58
CA LYS A 303 7.03 -17.74 11.73
C LYS A 303 6.27 -17.96 13.05
N TYR A 304 5.06 -17.43 13.15
CA TYR A 304 4.19 -17.52 14.33
C TYR A 304 2.92 -18.33 14.04
N GLY A 305 3.00 -19.27 13.11
CA GLY A 305 1.87 -20.07 12.64
C GLY A 305 1.46 -19.72 11.21
N PHE A 306 0.79 -20.67 10.56
CA PHE A 306 0.44 -20.54 9.14
C PHE A 306 -0.90 -19.86 8.88
N ASP A 307 -1.73 -19.67 9.90
CA ASP A 307 -3.07 -19.08 9.71
C ASP A 307 -2.97 -17.64 9.15
N MET A 308 -2.11 -16.79 9.72
CA MET A 308 -1.91 -15.44 9.19
C MET A 308 -1.33 -15.47 7.76
N LYS A 309 -0.33 -16.32 7.52
CA LYS A 309 0.27 -16.50 6.19
C LYS A 309 -0.78 -16.87 5.13
N PHE A 310 -1.60 -17.89 5.40
CA PHE A 310 -2.59 -18.39 4.44
C PHE A 310 -3.78 -17.45 4.31
N ALA A 311 -4.27 -16.84 5.38
CA ALA A 311 -5.39 -15.89 5.33
C ALA A 311 -5.03 -14.64 4.52
N MET A 312 -3.80 -14.14 4.67
CA MET A 312 -3.32 -12.95 4.00
C MET A 312 -2.89 -13.19 2.54
N MET A 313 -2.99 -14.43 2.02
CA MET A 313 -2.72 -14.71 0.62
C MET A 313 -3.70 -13.99 -0.31
N VAL A 314 -3.20 -13.57 -1.47
CA VAL A 314 -4.03 -13.02 -2.55
C VAL A 314 -5.16 -13.99 -2.90
N ASN A 315 -6.37 -13.43 -3.00
CA ASN A 315 -7.55 -14.13 -3.47
C ASN A 315 -7.55 -14.20 -5.00
N LEU A 316 -7.52 -15.41 -5.55
CA LEU A 316 -7.37 -15.67 -6.98
C LEU A 316 -8.56 -16.48 -7.51
N GLU A 317 -8.76 -16.43 -8.81
CA GLU A 317 -9.73 -17.20 -9.57
C GLU A 317 -9.09 -17.80 -10.82
N LEU A 318 -9.49 -19.03 -11.16
CA LEU A 318 -9.14 -19.65 -12.43
C LEU A 318 -10.02 -19.08 -13.55
N VAL A 319 -9.38 -18.57 -14.60
CA VAL A 319 -10.09 -18.06 -15.79
C VAL A 319 -10.62 -19.25 -16.60
N GLN A 320 -11.94 -19.37 -16.71
CA GLN A 320 -12.61 -20.54 -17.31
C GLN A 320 -12.38 -20.70 -18.82
N ASN A 321 -12.00 -19.63 -19.52
CA ASN A 321 -11.88 -19.61 -20.99
C ASN A 321 -10.51 -20.05 -21.53
N ILE A 322 -9.61 -20.56 -20.68
CA ILE A 322 -8.29 -21.02 -21.11
C ILE A 322 -8.33 -22.53 -21.32
N ASN A 323 -8.28 -22.94 -22.58
CA ASN A 323 -8.15 -24.34 -22.96
C ASN A 323 -6.83 -24.89 -22.37
N SER A 324 -6.92 -26.08 -21.75
CA SER A 324 -5.82 -26.85 -21.14
C SER A 324 -5.06 -26.19 -19.98
N ILE A 325 -5.74 -25.89 -18.85
CA ILE A 325 -5.03 -25.76 -17.56
C ILE A 325 -4.69 -27.18 -17.07
N PRO A 326 -3.41 -27.51 -16.80
CA PRO A 326 -3.00 -28.81 -16.28
C PRO A 326 -3.72 -29.16 -14.98
N GLN A 327 -3.98 -30.45 -14.75
CA GLN A 327 -4.69 -30.89 -13.54
C GLN A 327 -3.90 -30.56 -12.26
N GLU A 328 -2.58 -30.70 -12.29
CA GLU A 328 -1.68 -30.33 -11.18
C GLU A 328 -1.89 -28.86 -10.74
N VAL A 329 -2.00 -27.94 -11.69
CA VAL A 329 -2.23 -26.51 -11.42
C VAL A 329 -3.62 -26.29 -10.79
N LYS A 330 -4.63 -27.05 -11.20
CA LYS A 330 -5.97 -26.98 -10.60
C LYS A 330 -5.96 -27.50 -9.16
N ASP A 331 -5.25 -28.59 -8.90
CA ASP A 331 -5.15 -29.20 -7.58
C ASP A 331 -4.37 -28.28 -6.62
N GLU A 332 -3.25 -27.69 -7.07
CA GLU A 332 -2.51 -26.67 -6.33
C GLU A 332 -3.39 -25.44 -6.00
N PHE A 333 -4.17 -24.97 -6.98
CA PHE A 333 -5.10 -23.86 -6.78
C PHE A 333 -6.18 -24.20 -5.73
N GLN A 334 -6.79 -25.38 -5.81
CA GLN A 334 -7.80 -25.83 -4.84
C GLN A 334 -7.21 -25.98 -3.44
N GLN A 335 -6.01 -26.52 -3.32
CA GLN A 335 -5.31 -26.64 -2.04
C GLN A 335 -5.01 -25.27 -1.45
N ARG A 336 -4.55 -24.33 -2.27
CA ARG A 336 -4.32 -22.93 -1.86
C ARG A 336 -5.59 -22.26 -1.37
N ASP A 337 -6.69 -22.33 -2.13
CA ASP A 337 -7.98 -21.72 -1.74
C ASP A 337 -8.53 -22.35 -0.45
N THR A 338 -8.44 -23.68 -0.34
CA THR A 338 -8.85 -24.41 0.87
C THR A 338 -8.03 -23.98 2.09
N ASN A 339 -6.71 -23.87 1.97
CA ASN A 339 -5.83 -23.41 3.04
C ASN A 339 -6.17 -21.98 3.47
N ARG A 340 -6.38 -21.08 2.50
CA ARG A 340 -6.77 -19.70 2.75
C ARG A 340 -8.11 -19.60 3.47
N MET A 341 -9.11 -20.36 3.03
CA MET A 341 -10.44 -20.37 3.65
C MET A 341 -10.43 -20.97 5.06
N ARG A 342 -9.68 -22.08 5.27
CA ARG A 342 -9.48 -22.67 6.60
C ARG A 342 -8.79 -21.69 7.55
N ALA A 343 -7.76 -21.00 7.08
CA ALA A 343 -7.06 -20.00 7.86
C ALA A 343 -7.96 -18.81 8.25
N TRP A 344 -8.79 -18.30 7.32
CA TRP A 344 -9.80 -17.30 7.65
C TRP A 344 -10.80 -17.78 8.68
N ARG A 345 -11.29 -19.03 8.55
CA ARG A 345 -12.19 -19.61 9.55
C ARG A 345 -11.53 -19.71 10.91
N ARG A 346 -10.26 -20.10 10.99
CA ARG A 346 -9.53 -20.16 12.26
C ARG A 346 -9.29 -18.79 12.87
N LEU A 347 -8.94 -17.80 12.06
CA LEU A 347 -8.78 -16.43 12.53
C LEU A 347 -10.10 -15.85 13.04
N LEU A 348 -11.21 -16.10 12.36
CA LEU A 348 -12.52 -15.53 12.70
C LEU A 348 -13.29 -16.31 13.78
N TYR A 349 -13.12 -17.63 13.85
CA TYR A 349 -13.96 -18.50 14.69
C TYR A 349 -13.16 -19.33 15.70
N GLY A 350 -11.83 -19.17 15.73
CA GLY A 350 -10.95 -20.02 16.52
C GLY A 350 -10.72 -21.40 15.89
N ALA A 351 -9.83 -22.19 16.50
CA ALA A 351 -9.63 -23.58 16.11
C ALA A 351 -10.86 -24.40 16.55
N SER A 352 -11.56 -24.99 15.57
CA SER A 352 -12.54 -26.05 15.76
C SER A 352 -11.86 -27.36 16.11
#